data_AF-A0A834HVX6-F1
#
_entry.id   AF-A0A834HVX6-F1
#
_cell.length_a   1.000
_cell.length_b   1.000
_cell.length_c   1.000
_cell.angle_alpha   90.00
_cell.angle_beta   90.00
_cell.angle_gamma   90.00
#
_symmetry.space_group_name_H-M   'P 1'
#
loop_
_entity.id
_entity.type
_entity.pdbx_description
1 polymer ?
#
loop_
_entity_poly.entity_id
_entity_poly.type
_entity_poly.pdbx_seq_one_letter_code
_entity_poly.pdbx_strand_id
1 'polypeptide(L)'
;MYNFILILIFLIVSVSIKLINYDVERQPRILARSWGTVKKGSYTYFNLSYEGPVKLNLTSISGDVDLYVSTGELLPTYESYLLSSATCGMDIIEVPESLRPPITIGIYGYAETTDFIFDVFENINTDYPNRIWAIIDQKININRGDKTDSTKETIKSDPTIKKKQKKATSDGSAIFSLLEILQLIFL
;
A
#
# COMPACT_ATOMS: atom_id res chain seq x y z
N MET A 1 -53.13 8.96 -34.87
CA MET A 1 -52.56 9.43 -33.58
C MET A 1 -52.02 8.29 -32.71
N TYR A 2 -52.78 7.21 -32.45
CA TYR A 2 -52.35 6.10 -31.58
C TYR A 2 -51.02 5.42 -32.01
N ASN A 3 -50.82 5.16 -33.31
CA ASN A 3 -49.60 4.53 -33.82
C ASN A 3 -48.33 5.37 -33.57
N PHE A 4 -48.44 6.70 -33.63
CA PHE A 4 -47.31 7.59 -33.37
C PHE A 4 -46.93 7.59 -31.88
N ILE A 5 -47.93 7.54 -31.00
CA ILE A 5 -47.73 7.45 -29.55
C ILE A 5 -47.03 6.14 -29.17
N LEU A 6 -47.43 5.00 -29.77
CA LEU A 6 -46.79 3.70 -29.52
C LEU A 6 -45.32 3.67 -29.94
N ILE A 7 -44.99 4.26 -31.09
CA ILE A 7 -43.61 4.37 -31.58
C ILE A 7 -42.76 5.22 -30.62
N LEU A 8 -43.31 6.34 -30.14
CA LEU A 8 -42.62 7.22 -29.19
C LEU A 8 -42.35 6.51 -27.85
N ILE A 9 -43.34 5.76 -27.34
CA ILE A 9 -43.17 4.96 -26.11
C ILE A 9 -42.07 3.91 -26.28
N PHE A 10 -42.06 3.18 -27.40
CA PHE A 10 -41.04 2.17 -27.65
C PHE A 10 -39.63 2.77 -27.73
N LEU A 11 -39.51 3.95 -28.35
CA LEU A 11 -38.24 4.67 -28.44
C LEU A 11 -37.76 5.12 -27.05
N ILE A 12 -38.64 5.70 -26.23
CA ILE A 12 -38.33 6.09 -24.85
C ILE A 12 -37.91 4.86 -24.03
N VAL A 13 -38.67 3.77 -24.08
CA VAL A 13 -38.34 2.54 -23.35
C VAL A 13 -36.99 1.97 -23.80
N SER A 14 -36.70 1.95 -25.10
CA SER A 14 -35.41 1.45 -25.62
C SER A 14 -34.22 2.30 -25.15
N VAL A 15 -34.40 3.62 -25.05
CA VAL A 15 -33.39 4.55 -24.55
C VAL A 15 -33.23 4.40 -23.03
N SER A 16 -34.33 4.30 -22.28
CA SER A 16 -34.30 4.07 -20.83
C SER A 16 -33.65 2.74 -20.47
N ILE A 17 -33.91 1.65 -21.21
CA ILE A 17 -33.25 0.35 -21.00
C ILE A 17 -31.73 0.49 -21.22
N LYS A 18 -31.29 1.22 -22.25
CA LYS A 18 -29.86 1.48 -22.48
C LYS A 18 -29.23 2.33 -21.37
N LEU A 19 -29.96 3.30 -20.83
CA LEU A 19 -29.50 4.14 -19.72
C LEU A 19 -29.40 3.36 -18.40
N ILE A 20 -30.35 2.46 -18.13
CA ILE A 20 -30.32 1.59 -16.93
C ILE A 20 -29.17 0.58 -17.01
N ASN A 21 -28.89 0.06 -18.20
CA ASN A 21 -27.81 -0.91 -18.43
C ASN A 21 -26.47 -0.24 -18.72
N TYR A 22 -26.34 1.06 -18.49
CA TYR A 22 -25.05 1.72 -18.57
C TYR A 22 -24.23 1.33 -17.35
N ASP A 23 -23.38 0.34 -17.51
CA ASP A 23 -22.44 -0.08 -16.48
C ASP A 23 -21.41 1.06 -16.29
N VAL A 24 -21.55 1.81 -15.19
CA VAL A 24 -20.59 2.84 -14.83
C VAL A 24 -19.38 2.13 -14.25
N GLU A 25 -18.34 1.97 -15.06
CA GLU A 25 -17.09 1.37 -14.62
C GLU A 25 -16.53 2.13 -13.42
N ARG A 26 -16.49 1.47 -12.26
CA ARG A 26 -15.97 2.04 -11.03
C ARG A 26 -14.49 2.36 -11.21
N GLN A 27 -14.13 3.62 -11.01
CA GLN A 27 -12.73 4.02 -11.05
C GLN A 27 -11.98 3.50 -9.81
N PRO A 28 -10.79 2.90 -9.97
CA PRO A 28 -10.01 2.40 -8.85
C PRO A 28 -9.53 3.57 -7.98
N ARG A 29 -9.81 3.51 -6.68
CA ARG A 29 -9.30 4.47 -5.70
C ARG A 29 -7.79 4.31 -5.49
N ILE A 30 -7.08 5.44 -5.41
CA ILE A 30 -5.69 5.49 -4.94
C ILE A 30 -5.69 5.32 -3.42
N LEU A 31 -5.01 4.28 -2.94
CA LEU A 31 -4.82 3.99 -1.52
C LEU A 31 -3.61 4.73 -0.95
N ALA A 32 -2.54 4.86 -1.74
CA ALA A 32 -1.34 5.59 -1.38
C ALA A 32 -0.60 6.08 -2.63
N ARG A 33 0.15 7.17 -2.49
CA ARG A 33 1.01 7.74 -3.53
C ARG A 33 2.34 8.16 -2.93
N SER A 34 3.41 7.84 -3.63
CA SER A 34 4.77 8.24 -3.34
C SER A 34 5.47 8.73 -4.62
N TRP A 35 6.60 9.39 -4.46
CA TRP A 35 7.41 9.93 -5.53
C TRP A 35 8.87 9.96 -5.09
N GLY A 36 9.79 9.99 -6.04
CA GLY A 36 11.19 10.08 -5.71
C GLY A 36 12.10 10.06 -6.91
N THR A 37 13.40 10.02 -6.60
CA THR A 37 14.47 9.98 -7.58
C THR A 37 15.40 8.82 -7.25
N VAL A 38 15.81 8.06 -8.26
CA VAL A 38 16.75 6.96 -8.12
C VAL A 38 17.87 7.07 -9.16
N LYS A 39 19.09 6.73 -8.75
CA LYS A 39 20.26 6.73 -9.63
C LYS A 39 20.43 5.39 -10.32
N LYS A 40 21.21 5.38 -11.40
CA LYS A 40 21.63 4.16 -12.09
C LYS A 40 22.21 3.14 -11.11
N GLY A 41 21.77 1.90 -11.20
CA GLY A 41 22.30 0.81 -10.38
C GLY A 41 21.85 0.84 -8.92
N SER A 42 20.99 1.79 -8.55
CA SER A 42 20.53 1.98 -7.18
C SER A 42 19.07 1.60 -7.02
N TYR A 43 18.66 1.41 -5.77
CA TYR A 43 17.29 1.06 -5.41
C TYR A 43 16.71 2.08 -4.45
N THR A 44 15.42 2.35 -4.62
CA THR A 44 14.56 2.92 -3.59
C THR A 44 13.60 1.85 -3.12
N TYR A 45 13.45 1.69 -1.80
CA TYR A 45 12.62 0.64 -1.23
C TYR A 45 11.45 1.20 -0.44
N PHE A 46 10.31 0.53 -0.55
CA PHE A 46 9.09 0.82 0.20
C PHE A 46 8.59 -0.44 0.89
N ASN A 47 8.01 -0.27 2.07
CA ASN A 47 7.16 -1.27 2.70
C ASN A 47 5.72 -0.87 2.51
N LEU A 48 4.90 -1.79 2.01
CA LEU A 48 3.47 -1.66 1.93
C LEU A 48 2.82 -2.56 2.99
N SER A 49 2.16 -1.93 3.96
CA SER A 49 1.32 -2.60 4.94
C SER A 49 -0.14 -2.45 4.49
N TYR A 50 -0.63 -3.47 3.79
CA TYR A 50 -2.01 -3.57 3.36
C TYR A 50 -2.45 -5.04 3.38
N GLU A 51 -3.67 -5.29 3.85
CA GLU A 51 -4.28 -6.62 3.81
C GLU A 51 -5.21 -6.72 2.61
N GLY A 52 -4.88 -7.59 1.67
CA GLY A 52 -5.70 -7.86 0.50
C GLY A 52 -5.01 -7.53 -0.83
N PRO A 53 -5.71 -7.78 -1.94
CA PRO A 53 -5.20 -7.56 -3.28
C PRO A 53 -5.10 -6.07 -3.61
N VAL A 54 -4.00 -5.67 -4.24
CA VAL A 54 -3.75 -4.29 -4.66
C VAL A 54 -3.11 -4.25 -6.03
N LYS A 55 -3.20 -3.11 -6.69
CA LYS A 55 -2.50 -2.84 -7.94
C LYS A 55 -1.43 -1.78 -7.70
N LEU A 56 -0.18 -2.13 -7.97
CA LEU A 56 0.96 -1.25 -7.92
C LEU A 56 1.17 -0.66 -9.32
N ASN A 57 1.36 0.66 -9.39
CA ASN A 57 1.63 1.35 -10.65
C ASN A 57 2.84 2.27 -10.48
N LEU A 58 3.89 2.01 -11.24
CA LEU A 58 5.10 2.80 -11.29
C LEU A 58 5.15 3.55 -12.62
N THR A 59 5.30 4.87 -12.55
CA THR A 59 5.44 5.72 -13.73
C THR A 59 6.79 6.42 -13.69
N SER A 60 7.65 6.14 -14.68
CA SER A 60 8.88 6.90 -14.95
C SER A 60 8.52 8.27 -15.51
N ILE A 61 8.86 9.35 -14.80
CA ILE A 61 8.71 10.75 -15.28
C ILE A 61 9.87 11.09 -16.23
N SER A 62 11.09 10.69 -15.85
CA SER A 62 12.33 10.89 -16.59
C SER A 62 13.18 9.64 -16.40
N GLY A 63 13.93 9.19 -17.41
CA GLY A 63 14.73 7.97 -17.30
C GLY A 63 13.90 6.68 -17.42
N ASP A 64 14.37 5.60 -16.79
CA ASP A 64 13.70 4.30 -16.76
C ASP A 64 13.90 3.62 -15.41
N VAL A 65 12.79 3.17 -14.80
CA VAL A 65 12.79 2.41 -13.55
C VAL A 65 11.95 1.15 -13.69
N ASP A 66 12.46 0.07 -13.10
CA ASP A 66 11.75 -1.20 -12.98
C ASP A 66 11.19 -1.38 -11.57
N LEU A 67 10.10 -2.15 -11.48
CA LEU A 67 9.41 -2.48 -10.25
C LEU A 67 9.62 -3.95 -9.86
N TYR A 68 10.06 -4.19 -8.62
CA TYR A 68 10.25 -5.53 -8.05
C TYR A 68 9.55 -5.65 -6.70
N VAL A 69 8.98 -6.81 -6.41
CA VAL A 69 8.19 -7.05 -5.19
C VAL A 69 8.63 -8.36 -4.54
N SER A 70 8.70 -8.35 -3.22
CA SER A 70 8.82 -9.57 -2.40
C SER A 70 8.01 -9.43 -1.11
N THR A 71 7.99 -10.48 -0.29
CA THR A 71 7.32 -10.48 1.01
C THR A 71 8.29 -10.84 2.12
N GLY A 72 7.91 -10.49 3.35
CA GLY A 72 8.84 -10.51 4.46
C GLY A 72 9.89 -9.41 4.32
N GLU A 73 10.81 -9.31 5.26
CA GLU A 73 11.83 -8.25 5.28
C GLU A 73 12.88 -8.37 4.16
N LEU A 74 12.66 -9.26 3.20
CA LEU A 74 13.51 -9.43 2.02
C LEU A 74 13.46 -8.18 1.14
N LEU A 75 14.62 -7.70 0.72
CA LEU A 75 14.74 -6.59 -0.22
C LEU A 75 14.80 -7.17 -1.64
N PRO A 76 13.78 -6.95 -2.49
CA PRO A 76 13.77 -7.52 -3.83
C PRO A 76 14.81 -6.83 -4.71
N THR A 77 15.45 -7.61 -5.59
CA THR A 77 16.42 -7.11 -6.58
C THR A 77 16.01 -7.57 -7.97
N TYR A 78 16.73 -7.14 -9.01
CA TYR A 78 16.49 -7.59 -10.38
C TYR A 78 16.78 -9.09 -10.58
N GLU A 79 17.52 -9.72 -9.65
CA GLU A 79 17.84 -11.15 -9.66
C GLU A 79 16.94 -11.98 -8.73
N SER A 80 16.34 -11.35 -7.71
CA SER A 80 15.61 -12.04 -6.65
C SER A 80 14.35 -11.28 -6.26
N TYR A 81 13.20 -11.74 -6.76
CA TYR A 81 11.89 -11.16 -6.54
C TYR A 81 10.80 -12.24 -6.56
N LEU A 82 9.61 -11.89 -6.09
CA LEU A 82 8.39 -12.71 -6.22
C LEU A 82 7.55 -12.26 -7.41
N LEU A 83 7.40 -10.94 -7.60
CA LEU A 83 6.72 -10.32 -8.74
C LEU A 83 7.59 -9.19 -9.29
N SER A 84 7.50 -8.92 -10.59
CA SER A 84 8.23 -7.84 -11.24
C SER A 84 7.48 -7.29 -12.45
N SER A 85 7.77 -6.04 -12.78
CA SER A 85 7.47 -5.42 -14.08
C SER A 85 8.70 -4.61 -14.47
N ALA A 86 9.19 -4.84 -15.69
CA ALA A 86 10.42 -4.24 -16.21
C ALA A 86 10.19 -3.83 -17.66
N THR A 87 9.44 -2.75 -17.83
CA THR A 87 9.02 -2.25 -19.14
C THR A 87 9.40 -0.78 -19.30
N CYS A 88 9.72 -0.39 -20.52
CA CYS A 88 10.00 1.02 -20.82
C CYS A 88 8.67 1.79 -20.87
N GLY A 89 8.15 2.20 -19.71
CA GLY A 89 6.86 2.89 -19.61
C GLY A 89 6.21 2.82 -18.23
N MET A 90 4.93 2.45 -18.20
CA MET A 90 4.20 2.20 -16.95
C MET A 90 4.39 0.75 -16.53
N ASP A 91 4.95 0.56 -15.35
CA ASP A 91 5.13 -0.75 -14.74
C ASP A 91 3.99 -1.04 -13.77
N ILE A 92 3.25 -2.11 -14.06
CA ILE A 92 2.04 -2.46 -13.34
C ILE A 92 2.18 -3.87 -12.78
N ILE A 93 1.96 -4.02 -11.47
CA ILE A 93 1.93 -5.32 -10.80
C ILE A 93 0.63 -5.45 -10.03
N GLU A 94 -0.11 -6.52 -10.28
CA GLU A 94 -1.23 -6.94 -9.43
C GLU A 94 -0.71 -7.86 -8.33
N VAL A 95 -0.82 -7.41 -7.08
CA VAL A 95 -0.43 -8.20 -5.92
C VAL A 95 -1.65 -9.01 -5.48
N PRO A 96 -1.57 -10.36 -5.52
CA PRO A 96 -2.69 -11.20 -5.10
C PRO A 96 -2.81 -11.21 -3.57
N GLU A 97 -4.00 -11.56 -3.08
CA GLU A 97 -4.28 -11.72 -1.65
C GLU A 97 -3.38 -12.77 -0.97
N SER A 98 -2.91 -13.77 -1.71
CA SER A 98 -2.03 -14.83 -1.19
C SER A 98 -0.66 -14.31 -0.73
N LEU A 99 -0.22 -13.13 -1.20
CA LEU A 99 0.99 -12.48 -0.74
C LEU A 99 0.75 -11.83 0.63
N ARG A 100 1.33 -12.44 1.67
CA ARG A 100 1.20 -11.93 3.04
C ARG A 100 2.01 -10.65 3.26
N PRO A 101 1.45 -9.63 3.94
CA PRO A 101 2.19 -8.44 4.33
C PRO A 101 3.23 -8.72 5.43
N PRO A 102 4.24 -7.83 5.62
CA PRO A 102 4.49 -6.63 4.82
C PRO A 102 5.04 -6.99 3.43
N ILE A 103 4.58 -6.24 2.43
CA ILE A 103 5.07 -6.35 1.06
C ILE A 103 6.24 -5.38 0.91
N THR A 104 7.41 -5.91 0.54
CA THR A 104 8.58 -5.07 0.27
C THR A 104 8.66 -4.81 -1.23
N ILE A 105 8.71 -3.55 -1.62
CA ILE A 105 8.85 -3.07 -3.00
C ILE A 105 10.25 -2.49 -3.19
N GLY A 106 10.90 -2.84 -4.30
CA GLY A 106 12.15 -2.26 -4.76
C GLY A 106 11.97 -1.62 -6.14
N ILE A 107 12.35 -0.36 -6.26
CA ILE A 107 12.34 0.40 -7.51
C ILE A 107 13.79 0.60 -7.94
N TYR A 108 14.16 0.09 -9.11
CA TYR A 108 15.54 0.07 -9.61
C TYR A 108 15.73 1.05 -10.77
N GLY A 109 16.74 1.89 -10.72
CA GLY A 109 17.04 2.85 -11.81
C GLY A 109 18.05 2.35 -12.83
N TYR A 110 17.73 2.50 -14.13
CA TYR A 110 18.66 2.21 -15.24
C TYR A 110 19.36 3.44 -15.81
N ALA A 111 18.73 4.61 -15.74
CA ALA A 111 19.32 5.87 -16.19
C ALA A 111 20.13 6.54 -15.07
N GLU A 112 21.05 7.44 -15.44
CA GLU A 112 21.91 8.18 -14.50
C GLU A 112 21.12 8.77 -13.32
N THR A 113 19.96 9.34 -13.62
CA THR A 113 18.98 9.81 -12.64
C THR A 113 17.59 9.63 -13.25
N THR A 114 16.69 9.01 -12.50
CA THR A 114 15.31 8.72 -12.91
C THR A 114 14.37 9.25 -11.85
N ASP A 115 13.41 10.08 -12.25
CA ASP A 115 12.32 10.54 -11.39
C ASP A 115 11.08 9.68 -11.63
N PHE A 116 10.35 9.35 -10.57
CA PHE A 116 9.20 8.46 -10.67
C PHE A 116 8.04 8.85 -9.75
N ILE A 117 6.84 8.38 -10.11
CA ILE A 117 5.65 8.35 -9.27
C ILE A 117 5.28 6.89 -9.02
N PHE A 118 4.98 6.57 -7.77
CA PHE A 118 4.56 5.24 -7.35
C PHE A 118 3.20 5.30 -6.68
N ASP A 119 2.22 4.66 -7.30
CA ASP A 119 0.83 4.61 -6.85
C ASP A 119 0.42 3.21 -6.43
N VAL A 120 -0.34 3.15 -5.34
CA VAL A 120 -1.01 1.93 -4.87
C VAL A 120 -2.50 2.14 -5.07
N PHE A 121 -3.12 1.32 -5.90
CA PHE A 121 -4.54 1.33 -6.20
C PHE A 121 -5.25 0.17 -5.51
N GLU A 122 -6.52 0.39 -5.15
CA GLU A 122 -7.41 -0.70 -4.79
C GLU A 122 -7.61 -1.65 -5.98
N ASN A 123 -7.69 -2.95 -5.71
CA ASN A 123 -8.07 -3.91 -6.72
C ASN A 123 -9.60 -4.02 -6.80
N ILE A 124 -10.19 -3.29 -7.78
CA ILE A 124 -11.65 -3.23 -8.00
C ILE A 124 -12.28 -4.57 -8.40
N ASN A 125 -11.48 -5.55 -8.81
CA ASN A 125 -11.97 -6.87 -9.23
C ASN A 125 -12.20 -7.82 -8.04
N THR A 126 -12.09 -7.32 -6.81
CA THR A 126 -12.16 -8.13 -5.61
C THR A 126 -13.16 -7.55 -4.62
N ASP A 127 -13.98 -8.41 -4.02
CA ASP A 127 -14.99 -8.03 -3.01
C ASP A 127 -14.36 -7.91 -1.61
N TYR A 128 -13.10 -7.47 -1.56
CA TYR A 128 -12.35 -7.38 -0.32
C TYR A 128 -12.96 -6.29 0.56
N PRO A 129 -13.24 -6.55 1.85
CA PRO A 129 -13.92 -5.58 2.70
C PRO A 129 -13.14 -4.27 2.68
N ASN A 130 -13.80 -3.20 2.20
CA ASN A 130 -13.22 -1.89 1.89
C ASN A 130 -12.34 -1.35 3.04
N ARG A 131 -11.07 -1.76 3.12
CA ARG A 131 -10.05 -1.19 3.99
C ARG A 131 -9.64 0.14 3.36
N ILE A 132 -9.74 1.22 4.14
CA ILE A 132 -9.67 2.59 3.60
C ILE A 132 -8.22 3.09 3.48
N TRP A 133 -7.26 2.43 4.13
CA TRP A 133 -5.89 2.91 4.19
C TRP A 133 -4.87 1.82 3.85
N ALA A 134 -3.83 2.21 3.11
CA ALA A 134 -2.60 1.47 2.93
C ALA A 134 -1.46 2.34 3.47
N ILE A 135 -0.58 1.78 4.30
CA ILE A 135 0.60 2.50 4.76
C ILE A 135 1.75 2.16 3.83
N ILE A 136 2.35 3.20 3.26
CA ILE A 136 3.59 3.11 2.50
C ILE A 136 4.71 3.84 3.24
N ASP A 137 5.74 3.10 3.62
CA ASP A 137 6.91 3.65 4.30
C ASP A 137 8.15 3.47 3.42
N GLN A 138 8.81 4.56 3.09
CA GLN A 138 10.10 4.50 2.41
C GLN A 138 11.17 4.01 3.39
N LYS A 139 11.92 2.96 3.04
CA LYS A 139 13.05 2.51 3.85
C LYS A 139 14.22 3.48 3.69
N ILE A 140 14.44 4.33 4.69
CA ILE A 140 15.58 5.25 4.78
C ILE A 140 16.72 4.51 5.49
N ASN A 141 17.88 4.38 4.84
CA ASN A 141 19.11 3.70 5.31
C ASN A 141 19.15 2.16 5.18
N ILE A 142 19.19 1.66 3.94
CA ILE A 142 19.74 0.33 3.67
C ILE A 142 21.23 0.50 3.40
N ASN A 143 22.02 0.70 4.47
CA ASN A 143 23.46 0.56 4.37
C ASN A 143 23.74 -0.91 4.05
N ARG A 144 24.13 -1.20 2.80
CA ARG A 144 24.65 -2.50 2.37
C ARG A 144 25.86 -2.85 3.25
N GLY A 145 25.64 -3.63 4.29
CA GLY A 145 26.70 -4.05 5.19
C GLY A 145 26.17 -4.81 6.39
N ASP A 146 25.65 -6.02 6.16
CA ASP A 146 25.60 -7.01 7.24
C ASP A 146 26.06 -8.38 6.71
N LYS A 147 27.39 -8.54 6.64
CA LYS A 147 28.02 -9.79 7.00
C LYS A 147 28.27 -9.69 8.50
N THR A 148 27.37 -10.19 9.33
CA THR A 148 27.67 -10.45 10.73
C THR A 148 27.86 -11.94 10.92
N ASP A 149 29.14 -12.27 10.85
CA ASP A 149 29.76 -13.51 11.27
C ASP A 149 29.43 -13.80 12.74
N SER A 150 29.08 -15.05 13.01
CA SER A 150 28.80 -15.56 14.34
C SER A 150 30.05 -15.53 15.20
N THR A 151 30.17 -14.56 16.11
CA THR A 151 31.14 -14.65 17.21
C THR A 151 30.42 -14.64 18.55
N LYS A 152 30.50 -15.79 19.22
CA LYS A 152 30.07 -16.02 20.60
C LYS A 152 30.93 -15.17 21.53
N GLU A 153 30.31 -14.30 22.33
CA GLU A 153 30.92 -13.83 23.57
C GLU A 153 30.00 -14.06 24.77
N THR A 154 30.59 -14.73 25.76
CA THR A 154 30.00 -15.30 26.95
C THR A 154 29.85 -14.25 28.04
N ILE A 155 28.62 -13.94 28.46
CA ILE A 155 28.36 -13.14 29.65
C ILE A 155 28.28 -14.07 30.87
N LYS A 156 29.27 -13.94 31.77
CA LYS A 156 29.31 -14.55 33.10
C LYS A 156 28.30 -13.87 34.04
N SER A 157 27.75 -14.68 34.94
CA SER A 157 26.68 -14.42 35.90
C SER A 157 27.10 -13.77 37.23
N ASP A 158 26.33 -12.74 37.65
CA ASP A 158 25.75 -12.41 39.00
C ASP A 158 26.71 -12.14 40.21
N PRO A 159 26.31 -11.47 41.35
CA PRO A 159 25.02 -10.89 41.77
C PRO A 159 25.00 -9.53 42.52
N THR A 160 23.76 -9.10 42.88
CA THR A 160 23.30 -8.11 43.90
C THR A 160 23.05 -6.67 43.40
N ILE A 161 21.86 -6.03 43.54
CA ILE A 161 21.06 -5.74 44.74
C ILE A 161 19.55 -5.46 44.42
N LYS A 162 18.66 -6.22 45.10
CA LYS A 162 17.31 -5.95 45.69
C LYS A 162 16.17 -5.18 44.96
N LYS A 163 15.13 -5.99 44.67
CA LYS A 163 13.65 -5.79 44.61
C LYS A 163 13.03 -4.52 45.22
N LYS A 164 12.05 -3.94 44.50
CA LYS A 164 10.80 -3.41 45.11
C LYS A 164 9.60 -3.56 44.16
N GLN A 165 8.69 -4.47 44.50
CA GLN A 165 7.35 -4.58 43.94
C GLN A 165 6.44 -3.48 44.53
N LYS A 166 5.55 -2.91 43.71
CA LYS A 166 4.29 -2.33 44.17
C LYS A 166 3.14 -2.87 43.30
N LYS A 167 2.06 -3.26 43.96
CA LYS A 167 0.83 -3.88 43.46
C LYS A 167 -0.35 -2.95 43.76
N ALA A 168 -1.32 -2.94 42.83
CA ALA A 168 -2.71 -2.43 42.86
C ALA A 168 -2.87 -0.88 42.95
N THR A 169 -3.88 -0.22 42.36
CA THR A 169 -5.33 -0.52 42.23
C THR A 169 -5.97 0.23 41.05
N SER A 170 -7.15 -0.23 40.61
CA SER A 170 -8.06 0.50 39.70
C SER A 170 -8.55 1.80 40.31
N ASP A 171 -8.67 2.86 39.51
CA ASP A 171 -9.73 3.85 39.72
C ASP A 171 -10.10 4.54 38.41
N GLY A 172 -11.40 4.49 38.10
CA GLY A 172 -11.98 5.07 36.91
C GLY A 172 -12.15 6.58 37.07
N SER A 173 -11.38 7.37 36.34
CA SER A 173 -11.62 8.81 36.19
C SER A 173 -11.24 9.39 34.82
N ALA A 174 -10.60 8.60 33.94
CA ALA A 174 -10.18 9.08 32.61
C ALA A 174 -11.30 9.12 31.56
N ILE A 175 -12.47 8.52 31.84
CA ILE A 175 -13.59 8.43 30.88
C ILE A 175 -14.46 9.69 30.90
N PHE A 176 -14.45 10.46 32.00
CA PHE A 176 -15.30 11.66 32.12
C PHE A 176 -14.77 12.86 31.32
N SER A 177 -13.45 12.95 31.06
CA SER A 177 -12.89 14.04 30.26
C SER A 177 -13.29 13.98 28.78
N LEU A 178 -13.58 12.79 28.23
CA LEU A 178 -13.92 12.67 26.80
C LEU A 178 -15.35 13.12 26.52
N LEU A 179 -16.25 13.01 27.51
CA LEU A 179 -17.67 13.32 27.34
C LEU A 179 -17.93 14.84 27.34
N GLU A 180 -17.16 15.61 28.12
CA GLU A 180 -17.21 17.08 28.11
C GLU A 180 -16.73 17.67 26.77
N ILE A 181 -15.71 17.06 26.15
CA ILE A 181 -15.19 17.52 24.85
C ILE A 181 -16.21 17.28 23.73
N LEU A 182 -16.94 16.16 23.78
CA LEU A 182 -17.96 15.85 22.77
C LEU A 182 -19.16 16.80 22.83
N GLN A 183 -19.50 17.29 24.03
CA GLN A 183 -20.64 18.18 24.23
C GLN A 183 -20.40 19.61 23.72
N LEU A 184 -19.14 19.99 23.52
CA LEU A 184 -18.73 21.30 23.00
C LEU A 184 -18.73 21.38 21.46
N ILE A 185 -18.76 20.23 20.78
CA ILE A 185 -18.71 20.13 19.31
C ILE A 185 -20.12 20.22 18.67
N PHE A 186 -21.17 19.99 19.44
CA PHE A 186 -22.57 20.00 18.96
C PHE A 186 -23.39 21.22 19.41
N LEU A 187 -22.74 22.33 19.81
CA LEU A 187 -23.38 23.62 20.06
C LEU A 187 -23.06 24.62 18.94
#